data_AF-A0A3D3F763-F1
#
_entry.id   AF-A0A3D3F763-F1
#
_cell.length_a   1.000
_cell.length_b   1.000
_cell.length_c   1.000
_cell.angle_alpha   90.00
_cell.angle_beta   90.00
_cell.angle_gamma   90.00
#
_symmetry.space_group_name_H-M   'P 1'
#
loop_
_entity.id
_entity.type
_entity.pdbx_description
1 polymer ?
#
loop_
_entity_poly.entity_id
_entity_poly.type
_entity_poly.pdbx_seq_one_letter_code
_entity_poly.pdbx_strand_id
1 'polypeptide(L)'
;SAYLLIGAFSNIDVLMEKSIELGGRVVILCAGWNNRINIEDTLFAGAFAEKLIQKAVIRRLPDSVRIALHLWEKAKSDPLEFVKR
;
A
#
# COMPACT_ATOMS: atom_id res chain seq x y z
N SER A 1 13.09 -6.64 -16.25
CA SER A 1 13.35 -7.45 -15.04
C SER A 1 12.22 -7.25 -14.05
N ALA A 2 11.86 -8.28 -13.27
CA ALA A 2 10.88 -8.16 -12.19
C ALA A 2 11.63 -8.07 -10.85
N TYR A 3 11.15 -7.22 -9.94
CA TYR A 3 11.69 -7.04 -8.60
C TYR A 3 10.65 -7.47 -7.57
N LEU A 4 11.08 -8.25 -6.58
CA LEU A 4 10.28 -8.59 -5.42
C LEU A 4 10.82 -7.79 -4.23
N LEU A 5 9.96 -6.97 -3.63
CA LEU A 5 10.28 -6.15 -2.47
C LEU A 5 9.37 -6.57 -1.31
N ILE A 6 9.91 -6.56 -0.09
CA ILE A 6 9.15 -6.88 1.13
C ILE A 6 8.79 -5.58 1.83
N GLY A 7 7.50 -5.37 2.06
CA GLY A 7 6.96 -4.14 2.64
C GLY A 7 6.40 -4.33 4.03
N ALA A 8 6.69 -3.38 4.90
CA ALA A 8 6.09 -3.20 6.22
C ALA A 8 5.96 -1.69 6.50
N PHE A 9 5.09 -1.29 7.42
CA PHE A 9 4.95 0.14 7.76
C PHE A 9 6.28 0.78 8.19
N SER A 10 7.17 0.03 8.85
CA SER A 10 8.48 0.49 9.29
C SER A 10 9.47 0.83 8.16
N ASN A 11 9.25 0.35 6.93
CA ASN A 11 10.13 0.60 5.79
C ASN A 11 9.42 1.25 4.59
N ILE A 12 8.21 1.77 4.80
CA ILE A 12 7.31 2.22 3.72
C ILE A 12 7.91 3.32 2.83
N ASP A 13 8.68 4.24 3.42
CA ASP A 13 9.31 5.34 2.68
C ASP A 13 10.44 4.84 1.77
N VAL A 14 11.34 4.00 2.31
CA VAL A 14 12.44 3.39 1.54
C VAL A 14 11.88 2.51 0.42
N LEU A 15 10.80 1.77 0.69
CA LEU A 15 10.14 0.93 -0.29
C LEU A 15 9.56 1.76 -1.45
N MET A 16 8.93 2.90 -1.13
CA MET A 16 8.32 3.78 -2.12
C MET A 16 9.40 4.44 -2.98
N GLU A 17 10.48 4.93 -2.36
CA GLU A 17 11.62 5.50 -3.08
C GLU A 17 12.27 4.47 -4.02
N LYS A 18 12.48 3.24 -3.53
CA LYS A 18 13.02 2.17 -4.36
C LYS A 18 12.08 1.80 -5.51
N SER A 19 10.77 1.80 -5.28
CA SER A 19 9.78 1.51 -6.33
C SER A 19 9.77 2.58 -7.43
N ILE A 20 9.99 3.86 -7.08
CA ILE A 20 10.12 4.94 -8.06
C ILE A 20 11.44 4.81 -8.84
N GLU A 21 12.56 4.53 -8.16
CA GLU A 21 13.87 4.34 -8.78
C GLU A 21 13.87 3.19 -9.80
N LEU A 22 13.26 2.06 -9.44
CA LEU A 22 13.11 0.89 -10.32
C LEU A 22 12.18 1.17 -11.50
N GLY A 23 11.21 2.06 -11.31
CA GLY A 23 10.24 2.47 -12.32
C GLY A 23 9.30 1.37 -12.81
N GLY A 24 8.40 1.73 -13.73
CA GLY A 24 7.48 0.79 -14.37
C GLY A 24 6.23 0.46 -13.54
N ARG A 25 5.70 -0.75 -13.74
CA ARG A 25 4.42 -1.17 -13.12
C ARG A 25 4.66 -1.73 -11.71
N VAL A 26 4.00 -1.11 -10.74
CA VAL A 26 3.96 -1.60 -9.35
C VAL A 26 2.72 -2.46 -9.12
N VAL A 27 2.88 -3.59 -8.42
CA VAL A 27 1.80 -4.45 -7.95
C VAL A 27 2.01 -4.66 -6.44
N ILE A 28 0.99 -4.33 -5.65
CA ILE A 28 1.00 -4.57 -4.20
C ILE A 28 0.30 -5.90 -3.96
N LEU A 29 1.03 -6.88 -3.43
CA LEU A 29 0.50 -8.20 -3.10
C LEU A 29 0.33 -8.32 -1.59
N CYS A 30 -0.91 -8.26 -1.11
CA CYS A 30 -1.26 -8.52 0.28
C CYS A 30 -1.18 -10.03 0.56
N ALA A 31 -0.53 -10.43 1.66
CA ALA A 31 -0.44 -11.84 2.03
C ALA A 31 -1.81 -12.40 2.43
N GLY A 32 -2.65 -11.57 3.04
CA GLY A 32 -3.94 -11.95 3.57
C GLY A 32 -3.81 -12.87 4.79
N TRP A 33 -4.95 -13.39 5.25
CA TRP A 33 -4.99 -14.35 6.35
C TRP A 33 -5.99 -15.45 6.06
N ASN A 34 -5.54 -16.71 6.00
CA ASN A 34 -6.40 -17.88 5.72
C ASN A 34 -7.29 -17.69 4.48
N ASN A 35 -6.69 -17.28 3.36
CA ASN A 35 -7.37 -17.01 2.08
C ASN A 35 -8.48 -15.92 2.19
N ARG A 36 -8.35 -15.00 3.15
CA ARG A 36 -9.22 -13.85 3.35
C ARG A 36 -8.42 -12.56 3.31
N ILE A 37 -9.13 -11.47 3.00
CA ILE A 37 -8.60 -10.12 3.09
C ILE A 37 -8.14 -9.87 4.54
N ASN A 38 -6.96 -9.27 4.70
CA ASN A 38 -6.45 -8.80 5.98
C ASN A 38 -6.49 -7.25 5.98
N ILE A 39 -6.98 -6.67 7.09
CA ILE A 39 -7.14 -5.22 7.21
C ILE A 39 -5.76 -4.54 7.26
N GLU A 40 -4.82 -5.04 8.06
CA GLU A 40 -3.46 -4.47 8.21
C GLU A 40 -2.73 -4.40 6.86
N ASP A 41 -2.77 -5.50 6.08
CA ASP A 41 -2.20 -5.55 4.74
C ASP A 41 -2.87 -4.55 3.79
N THR A 42 -4.20 -4.43 3.85
CA THR A 42 -4.96 -3.50 3.01
C THR A 42 -4.66 -2.05 3.37
N LEU A 43 -4.52 -1.75 4.68
CA LEU A 43 -4.11 -0.45 5.17
C LEU A 43 -2.70 -0.11 4.72
N PHE A 44 -1.76 -1.06 4.78
CA PHE A 44 -0.41 -0.88 4.25
C PHE A 44 -0.44 -0.55 2.76
N ALA A 45 -1.23 -1.28 1.96
CA ALA A 45 -1.38 -1.02 0.54
C ALA A 45 -1.93 0.39 0.26
N GLY A 46 -2.88 0.87 1.06
CA GLY A 46 -3.42 2.22 0.98
C GLY A 46 -2.38 3.30 1.33
N ALA A 47 -1.68 3.13 2.46
CA ALA A 47 -0.63 4.05 2.89
C ALA A 47 0.51 4.14 1.86
N PHE A 48 0.89 3.00 1.29
CA PHE A 48 1.95 2.93 0.28
C PHE A 48 1.51 3.59 -1.03
N ALA A 49 0.26 3.36 -1.45
CA ALA A 49 -0.32 4.03 -2.62
C ALA A 49 -0.41 5.55 -2.42
N GLU A 50 -0.80 6.03 -1.23
CA GLU A 50 -0.86 7.47 -0.91
C GLU A 50 0.52 8.11 -1.13
N LYS A 51 1.59 7.52 -0.56
CA LYS A 51 2.97 8.00 -0.72
C LYS A 51 3.45 7.96 -2.17
N LEU A 52 3.15 6.90 -2.92
CA LEU A 52 3.50 6.80 -4.33
C LEU A 52 2.82 7.87 -5.19
N ILE A 53 1.53 8.13 -4.98
CA ILE A 53 0.76 9.13 -5.73
C ILE A 53 1.30 10.55 -5.47
N GLN A 54 1.80 10.82 -4.27
CA GLN A 54 2.41 12.10 -3.92
C GLN A 54 3.76 12.34 -4.61
N LYS A 55 4.53 11.29 -4.90
CA LYS A 55 5.90 11.39 -5.46
C LYS A 55 6.03 10.98 -6.93
N ALA A 56 5.02 10.36 -7.54
CA ALA A 56 5.09 9.84 -8.91
C ALA A 56 3.82 10.13 -9.73
N VAL A 57 3.99 10.26 -11.05
CA VAL A 57 2.87 10.41 -11.98
C VAL A 57 2.22 9.04 -12.24
N ILE A 58 1.03 8.83 -11.67
CA ILE A 58 0.27 7.59 -11.82
C ILE A 58 -0.82 7.76 -12.88
N ARG A 59 -0.72 7.00 -13.98
CA ARG A 59 -1.66 7.09 -15.12
C ARG A 59 -3.06 6.55 -14.80
N ARG A 60 -3.17 5.50 -13.98
CA ARG A 60 -4.44 4.83 -13.65
C ARG A 60 -4.35 4.12 -12.31
N LEU A 61 -5.36 4.32 -11.48
CA LEU A 61 -5.55 3.59 -10.22
C LEU A 61 -6.67 2.53 -10.40
N PRO A 62 -6.38 1.23 -10.21
CA PRO A 62 -7.41 0.19 -10.13
C PRO A 62 -8.35 0.39 -8.93
N ASP A 63 -9.55 -0.19 -8.98
CA ASP A 63 -10.52 -0.07 -7.88
C ASP A 63 -10.02 -0.67 -6.56
N SER A 64 -9.23 -1.73 -6.61
CA SER A 64 -8.58 -2.29 -5.41
C SER A 64 -7.70 -1.26 -4.69
N VAL A 65 -6.96 -0.44 -5.45
CA VAL A 65 -6.12 0.62 -4.89
C VAL A 65 -6.98 1.76 -4.34
N ARG A 66 -8.07 2.11 -5.03
CA ARG A 66 -9.02 3.13 -4.54
C ARG A 66 -9.70 2.71 -3.24
N ILE A 67 -10.06 1.43 -3.10
CA ILE A 67 -10.64 0.86 -1.88
C ILE A 67 -9.60 0.90 -0.74
N ALA A 68 -8.36 0.48 -1.01
CA ALA A 68 -7.28 0.51 -0.02
C ALA A 68 -6.97 1.93 0.45
N LEU A 69 -6.89 2.90 -0.47
CA LEU A 69 -6.74 4.33 -0.16
C LEU A 69 -7.88 4.83 0.72
N HIS A 70 -9.13 4.54 0.36
CA HIS A 70 -10.29 4.98 1.15
C HIS A 70 -10.30 4.37 2.56
N LEU A 71 -9.87 3.12 2.71
CA LEU A 71 -9.72 2.47 4.00
C LEU A 71 -8.60 3.13 4.82
N TRP A 72 -7.47 3.40 4.18
CA TRP A 72 -6.35 4.12 4.79
C TRP A 72 -6.75 5.52 5.25
N GLU A 73 -7.47 6.30 4.43
CA GLU A 73 -7.96 7.64 4.82
C GLU A 73 -8.79 7.62 6.10
N LYS A 74 -9.62 6.58 6.29
CA LYS A 74 -10.42 6.41 7.51
C LYS A 74 -9.61 5.96 8.72
N ALA A 75 -8.49 5.29 8.50
CA ALA A 75 -7.67 4.68 9.54
C ALA A 75 -6.46 5.53 9.93
N LYS A 76 -5.95 6.40 9.05
CA LYS A 76 -4.61 7.00 9.17
C LYS A 76 -4.39 7.88 10.40
N SER A 77 -5.45 8.36 11.04
CA SER A 77 -5.33 9.07 12.33
C SER A 77 -4.93 8.15 13.48
N ASP A 78 -5.39 6.89 13.46
CA ASP A 78 -5.01 5.84 14.42
C ASP A 78 -5.21 4.44 13.79
N PRO A 79 -4.22 3.94 13.03
CA PRO A 79 -4.35 2.66 12.33
C PRO A 79 -4.47 1.47 13.27
N LEU A 80 -3.84 1.55 14.45
CA LEU A 80 -3.86 0.47 15.44
C LEU A 80 -5.23 0.33 16.08
N GLU A 81 -5.88 1.45 16.41
CA GLU A 81 -7.26 1.45 16.88
C GLU A 81 -8.22 0.99 15.78
N PHE A 82 -8.00 1.39 14.53
CA PHE A 82 -8.86 0.98 13.41
C PHE A 82 -8.89 -0.55 13.21
N VAL A 83 -7.75 -1.22 13.34
CA VAL A 83 -7.63 -2.68 13.16
C VAL A 83 -8.30 -3.47 14.29
N LYS A 84 -8.39 -2.90 15.50
CA LYS A 84 -8.98 -3.59 16.67
C LYS A 84 -10.51 -3.65 16.65
N ARG A 85 -11.15 -2.86 15.79
CA ARG A 85 -12.62 -2.77 15.67
C ARG A 85 -13.18 -3.85 14.76
#